data_AF-A0A7Y0DZ73-F1
#
_entry.id   AF-A0A7Y0DZ73-F1
#
_cell.length_a   1.000
_cell.length_b   1.000
_cell.length_c   1.000
_cell.angle_alpha   90.00
_cell.angle_beta   90.00
_cell.angle_gamma   90.00
#
_symmetry.space_group_name_H-M   'P 1'
#
loop_
_entity.id
_entity.type
_entity.pdbx_description
1 polymer ?
#
loop_
_entity_poly.entity_id
_entity_poly.type
_entity_poly.pdbx_seq_one_letter_code
_entity_poly.pdbx_strand_id
1 'polypeptide(L)'
;MFLNELTDPQKKMFMALAKRMVLADWQLEEHEKTAIARVEAELGQSLDVDPQDLMSNDNLTVLDTDRARRIVYYELLVLAHADLKIDASERHVFDDLAVELKISQQIMNQLETLSADGYSLMLVNGRDDDHRAAVDAVLG
;
A
#
# COMPACT_ATOMS: atom_id res chain seq x y z
N MET A 1 7.56 -4.80 6.50
CA MET A 1 6.50 -3.79 6.29
C MET A 1 6.29 -2.94 7.55
N PHE A 2 5.93 -1.67 7.36
CA PHE A 2 5.49 -0.67 8.33
C PHE A 2 4.01 -0.82 8.71
N LEU A 3 3.27 -1.77 8.11
CA LEU A 3 1.87 -2.06 8.45
C LEU A 3 1.64 -2.34 9.95
N ASN A 4 2.65 -2.81 10.67
CA ASN A 4 2.58 -3.04 12.12
C ASN A 4 2.46 -1.75 12.94
N GLU A 5 2.75 -0.59 12.35
CA GLU A 5 2.63 0.72 12.99
C GLU A 5 1.22 1.32 12.82
N LEU A 6 0.40 0.74 11.95
CA LEU A 6 -0.98 1.14 11.75
C LEU A 6 -1.88 0.57 12.86
N THR A 7 -2.90 1.33 13.24
CA THR A 7 -4.00 0.84 14.07
C THR A 7 -4.88 -0.14 13.29
N ASP A 8 -5.68 -0.96 13.96
CA ASP A 8 -6.56 -1.92 13.28
C ASP A 8 -7.53 -1.26 12.28
N PRO A 9 -8.16 -0.10 12.56
CA PRO A 9 -8.94 0.63 11.57
C PRO A 9 -8.13 1.05 10.33
N GLN A 10 -6.87 1.46 10.52
CA GLN A 10 -5.98 1.87 9.43
C GLN A 10 -5.51 0.67 8.59
N LYS A 11 -5.24 -0.48 9.23
CA LYS A 11 -4.95 -1.75 8.54
C LYS A 11 -6.12 -2.21 7.68
N LYS A 12 -7.35 -2.05 8.17
CA LYS A 12 -8.58 -2.31 7.41
C LYS A 12 -8.69 -1.40 6.19
N MET A 13 -8.44 -0.11 6.38
CA MET A 13 -8.43 0.85 5.27
C MET A 13 -7.37 0.50 4.22
N PHE A 14 -6.15 0.17 4.65
CA PHE A 14 -5.11 -0.28 3.75
C PHE A 14 -5.54 -1.51 2.93
N MET A 15 -6.13 -2.51 3.58
CA MET A 15 -6.62 -3.69 2.86
C MET A 15 -7.74 -3.35 1.87
N ALA A 16 -8.65 -2.45 2.23
CA ALA A 16 -9.69 -1.99 1.31
C ALA A 16 -9.10 -1.29 0.08
N LEU A 17 -8.10 -0.42 0.27
CA LEU A 17 -7.38 0.23 -0.83
C LEU A 17 -6.60 -0.77 -1.68
N ALA A 18 -5.91 -1.72 -1.05
CA ALA A 18 -5.15 -2.77 -1.76
C ALA A 18 -6.09 -3.63 -2.60
N LYS A 19 -7.19 -4.12 -2.02
CA LYS A 19 -8.20 -4.89 -2.76
C LYS A 19 -8.83 -4.07 -3.88
N ARG A 20 -9.09 -2.77 -3.67
CA ARG A 20 -9.64 -1.89 -4.72
C ARG A 20 -8.68 -1.71 -5.89
N MET A 21 -7.39 -1.53 -5.62
CA MET A 21 -6.37 -1.39 -6.66
C MET A 21 -6.25 -2.66 -7.51
N VAL A 22 -6.41 -3.81 -6.89
CA VAL A 22 -6.37 -5.13 -7.54
C VAL A 22 -7.70 -5.51 -8.22
N LEU A 23 -8.83 -5.03 -7.69
CA LEU A 23 -10.17 -5.32 -8.21
C LEU A 23 -10.68 -4.28 -9.21
N ALA A 24 -9.81 -3.41 -9.74
CA ALA A 24 -10.20 -2.35 -10.66
C ALA A 24 -11.00 -2.89 -11.87
N ASP A 25 -10.63 -4.07 -12.37
CA ASP A 25 -11.29 -4.76 -13.49
C ASP A 25 -12.31 -5.83 -13.06
N TRP A 26 -12.64 -5.92 -11.76
CA TRP A 26 -13.57 -6.90 -11.18
C TRP A 26 -13.17 -8.38 -11.39
N GLN A 27 -11.91 -8.65 -11.73
CA GLN A 27 -11.36 -9.99 -11.85
C GLN A 27 -10.07 -10.08 -11.02
N LEU A 28 -9.99 -11.08 -10.13
CA LEU A 28 -8.79 -11.41 -9.36
C LEU A 28 -8.05 -12.53 -10.09
N GLU A 29 -6.94 -12.21 -10.73
CA GLU A 29 -5.99 -13.20 -11.24
C GLU A 29 -5.30 -13.96 -10.10
N GLU A 30 -4.79 -15.16 -10.38
CA GLU A 30 -4.17 -16.01 -9.34
C GLU A 30 -2.93 -15.37 -8.68
N HIS A 31 -2.20 -14.55 -9.44
CA HIS A 31 -1.02 -13.85 -8.94
C HIS A 31 -1.39 -12.75 -7.93
N GLU A 32 -2.50 -12.05 -8.18
CA GLU A 32 -3.05 -11.02 -7.30
C GLU A 32 -3.62 -11.60 -6.00
N LYS A 33 -4.29 -12.76 -6.07
CA LYS A 33 -4.72 -13.51 -4.87
C LYS A 33 -3.54 -13.86 -3.98
N THR A 34 -2.40 -14.21 -4.59
CA THR A 34 -1.17 -14.55 -3.85
C THR A 34 -0.58 -13.33 -3.15
N ALA A 35 -0.60 -12.16 -3.79
CA ALA A 35 -0.16 -10.91 -3.19
C ALA A 35 -1.04 -10.51 -1.99
N ILE A 36 -2.37 -10.57 -2.13
CA ILE A 36 -3.31 -10.28 -1.02
C ILE A 36 -3.13 -11.28 0.14
N ALA A 37 -3.01 -12.58 -0.15
CA ALA A 37 -2.82 -13.59 0.88
C ALA A 37 -1.52 -13.38 1.70
N ARG A 38 -0.45 -12.90 1.06
CA ARG A 38 0.79 -12.54 1.74
C ARG A 38 0.57 -11.39 2.72
N VAL A 39 -0.16 -10.35 2.32
CA VAL A 39 -0.48 -9.22 3.18
C VAL A 39 -1.34 -9.64 4.37
N GLU A 40 -2.37 -10.46 4.15
CA GLU A 40 -3.20 -10.99 5.24
C GLU A 40 -2.38 -11.82 6.25
N ALA A 41 -1.42 -12.61 5.74
CA ALA A 41 -0.49 -13.35 6.59
C ALA A 41 0.41 -12.42 7.43
N GLU A 42 0.90 -11.33 6.84
CA GLU A 42 1.70 -10.32 7.55
C GLU A 42 0.89 -9.53 8.59
N LEU A 43 -0.38 -9.25 8.30
CA LEU A 43 -1.30 -8.61 9.25
C LEU A 43 -1.78 -9.57 10.34
N GLY A 44 -1.57 -10.88 10.18
CA GLY A 44 -2.02 -11.92 11.12
C GLY A 44 -3.53 -12.10 11.19
N GLN A 45 -4.28 -11.55 10.23
CA GLN A 45 -5.74 -11.63 10.16
C GLN A 45 -6.20 -11.55 8.70
N SER A 46 -7.19 -12.37 8.36
CA SER A 46 -7.97 -12.14 7.14
C SER A 46 -8.91 -10.97 7.40
N LEU A 47 -8.85 -9.98 6.52
CA LEU A 47 -9.67 -8.79 6.64
C LEU A 47 -10.78 -8.89 5.60
N ASP A 48 -11.97 -9.29 6.07
CA ASP A 48 -13.20 -9.11 5.31
C ASP A 48 -13.37 -7.61 5.05
N VAL A 49 -13.28 -7.24 3.78
CA VAL A 49 -13.56 -5.88 3.30
C VAL A 49 -14.92 -5.96 2.66
N ASP A 50 -15.86 -5.12 3.10
CA ASP A 50 -17.17 -5.06 2.47
C ASP A 50 -16.99 -4.48 1.05
N PRO A 51 -17.65 -5.03 0.02
CA PRO A 51 -17.68 -4.41 -1.31
C PRO A 51 -18.04 -2.90 -1.29
N GLN A 52 -18.82 -2.44 -0.30
CA GLN A 52 -19.10 -1.01 -0.12
C GLN A 52 -17.87 -0.19 0.28
N ASP A 53 -16.95 -0.77 1.05
CA ASP A 53 -15.69 -0.13 1.45
C ASP A 53 -14.72 0.01 0.26
N LEU A 54 -14.90 -0.80 -0.79
CA LEU A 54 -14.13 -0.69 -2.04
C LEU A 54 -14.60 0.49 -2.92
N MET A 55 -15.82 0.99 -2.72
CA MET A 55 -16.47 1.94 -3.63
C MET A 55 -16.50 3.38 -3.11
N SER A 56 -16.20 3.63 -1.83
CA SER A 56 -16.28 4.97 -1.24
C SER A 56 -14.94 5.45 -0.64
N ASN A 57 -14.50 6.64 -1.07
CA ASN A 57 -13.38 7.38 -0.49
C ASN A 57 -13.73 8.06 0.85
N ASP A 58 -14.98 7.96 1.31
CA ASP A 58 -15.49 8.73 2.46
C ASP A 58 -14.80 8.37 3.78
N ASN A 59 -14.11 7.23 3.84
CA ASN A 59 -13.48 6.71 5.06
C ASN A 59 -11.97 7.01 5.19
N LEU A 60 -11.33 7.74 4.25
CA LEU A 60 -9.89 8.08 4.36
C LEU A 60 -9.54 8.91 5.61
N THR A 61 -10.53 9.46 6.30
CA THR A 61 -10.36 10.18 7.57
C THR A 61 -9.76 9.32 8.69
N VAL A 62 -9.85 7.98 8.59
CA VAL A 62 -9.17 7.04 9.49
C VAL A 62 -7.64 7.11 9.39
N LEU A 63 -7.12 7.59 8.26
CA LEU A 63 -5.71 7.92 8.04
C LEU A 63 -5.47 9.35 8.50
N ASP A 64 -5.58 9.54 9.81
CA ASP A 64 -5.61 10.83 10.51
C ASP A 64 -4.24 11.55 10.52
N THR A 65 -3.14 10.80 10.50
CA THR A 65 -1.77 11.35 10.50
C THR A 65 -1.09 11.30 9.13
N ASP A 66 -0.16 12.21 8.89
CA ASP A 66 0.73 12.17 7.72
C ASP A 66 1.47 10.84 7.63
N ARG A 67 1.97 10.34 8.78
CA ARG A 67 2.67 9.07 8.86
C ARG A 67 1.79 7.91 8.42
N ALA A 68 0.56 7.81 8.94
CA ALA A 68 -0.37 6.75 8.54
C ALA A 68 -0.69 6.81 7.03
N ARG A 69 -0.94 8.02 6.49
CA ARG A 69 -1.20 8.21 5.05
C ARG A 69 -0.02 7.77 4.19
N ARG A 70 1.20 8.15 4.59
CA ARG A 70 2.43 7.78 3.86
C ARG A 70 2.78 6.31 4.00
N ILE A 71 2.55 5.69 5.17
CA ILE A 71 2.71 4.23 5.36
C ILE A 71 1.79 3.49 4.41
N VAL A 72 0.49 3.83 4.39
CA VAL A 72 -0.48 3.19 3.50
C VAL A 72 -0.07 3.34 2.05
N TYR A 73 0.29 4.55 1.63
CA TYR A 73 0.73 4.80 0.26
C TYR A 73 1.99 4.02 -0.12
N TYR A 74 3.00 4.00 0.75
CA TYR A 74 4.24 3.26 0.55
C TYR A 74 4.01 1.75 0.39
N GLU A 75 3.20 1.17 1.28
CA GLU A 75 2.94 -0.28 1.26
C GLU A 75 2.11 -0.70 0.04
N LEU A 76 1.21 0.17 -0.44
CA LEU A 76 0.50 -0.05 -1.71
C LEU A 76 1.46 -0.05 -2.90
N LEU A 77 2.45 0.85 -2.92
CA LEU A 77 3.49 0.86 -3.96
C LEU A 77 4.39 -0.37 -3.89
N VAL A 78 4.77 -0.83 -2.70
CA VAL A 78 5.54 -2.07 -2.56
C VAL A 78 4.75 -3.27 -3.11
N LEU A 79 3.44 -3.33 -2.84
CA LEU A 79 2.56 -4.34 -3.42
C LEU A 79 2.45 -4.22 -4.94
N ALA A 80 2.36 -2.99 -5.46
CA ALA A 80 2.37 -2.73 -6.90
C ALA A 80 3.59 -3.34 -7.59
N HIS A 81 4.77 -3.18 -7.00
CA HIS A 81 6.01 -3.77 -7.50
C HIS A 81 6.08 -5.29 -7.30
N ALA A 82 5.35 -5.82 -6.31
CA ALA A 82 5.33 -7.24 -5.96
C ALA A 82 4.48 -8.13 -6.88
N ASP A 83 4.39 -7.74 -8.15
CA ASP A 83 3.76 -8.46 -9.26
C ASP A 83 2.26 -8.18 -9.47
N LEU A 84 1.71 -7.07 -8.97
CA LEU A 84 0.38 -6.59 -9.39
C LEU A 84 0.33 -6.05 -10.84
N LYS A 85 1.45 -6.12 -11.59
CA LYS A 85 1.59 -5.59 -12.95
C LYS A 85 0.83 -4.28 -13.16
N ILE A 86 1.18 -3.27 -12.36
CA ILE A 86 0.56 -1.96 -12.48
C ILE A 86 0.96 -1.35 -13.82
N ASP A 87 0.03 -1.35 -14.77
CA ASP A 87 0.27 -0.82 -16.09
C ASP A 87 0.28 0.73 -16.06
N ALA A 88 0.68 1.35 -17.17
CA ALA A 88 0.75 2.81 -17.23
C ALA A 88 -0.62 3.49 -17.03
N SER A 89 -1.74 2.77 -17.21
CA SER A 89 -3.10 3.27 -16.99
C SER A 89 -3.49 3.25 -15.52
N GLU A 90 -3.00 2.28 -14.75
CA GLU A 90 -3.22 2.16 -13.30
C GLU A 90 -2.37 3.16 -12.49
N ARG A 91 -1.36 3.79 -13.09
CA ARG A 91 -0.60 4.88 -12.47
C ARG A 91 -1.49 6.04 -12.02
N HIS A 92 -2.52 6.38 -12.81
CA HIS A 92 -3.44 7.46 -12.47
C HIS A 92 -4.19 7.19 -11.15
N VAL A 93 -4.40 5.92 -10.79
CA VAL A 93 -5.03 5.54 -9.51
C VAL A 93 -4.14 5.92 -8.32
N PHE A 94 -2.82 5.78 -8.44
CA PHE A 94 -1.88 6.18 -7.40
C PHE A 94 -1.78 7.71 -7.29
N ASP A 95 -1.75 8.41 -8.42
CA ASP A 95 -1.72 9.87 -8.42
C ASP A 95 -3.00 10.45 -7.77
N ASP A 96 -4.17 9.92 -8.12
CA ASP A 96 -5.46 10.31 -7.52
C ASP A 96 -5.49 10.00 -6.01
N LEU A 97 -5.05 8.79 -5.62
CA LEU A 97 -4.95 8.43 -4.20
C LEU A 97 -3.99 9.34 -3.44
N ALA A 98 -2.85 9.72 -4.02
CA ALA A 98 -1.91 10.63 -3.40
C ALA A 98 -2.54 12.01 -3.14
N VAL A 99 -3.35 12.52 -4.08
CA VAL A 99 -4.12 13.76 -3.90
C VAL A 99 -5.12 13.62 -2.75
N GLU A 100 -5.86 12.52 -2.70
CA GLU A 100 -6.84 12.25 -1.63
C GLU A 100 -6.17 12.13 -0.25
N LEU A 101 -5.00 11.50 -0.20
CA LEU A 101 -4.15 11.38 1.00
C LEU A 101 -3.35 12.67 1.30
N LYS A 102 -3.49 13.71 0.48
CA LYS A 102 -2.76 14.99 0.63
C LYS A 102 -1.24 14.80 0.69
N ILE A 103 -0.73 13.83 -0.07
CA ILE A 103 0.69 13.55 -0.22
C ILE A 103 1.23 14.43 -1.34
N SER A 104 2.31 15.16 -1.09
CA SER A 104 2.91 16.01 -2.12
C SER A 104 3.65 15.18 -3.17
N GLN A 105 3.74 15.68 -4.39
CA GLN A 105 4.50 15.05 -5.48
C GLN A 105 5.94 14.71 -5.07
N GLN A 106 6.59 15.56 -4.27
CA GLN A 106 7.94 15.31 -3.80
C GLN A 106 8.01 14.05 -2.92
N ILE A 107 7.11 13.92 -1.94
CA ILE A 107 7.04 12.75 -1.07
C ILE A 107 6.65 11.52 -1.88
N MET A 108 5.71 11.67 -2.80
CA MET A 108 5.28 10.58 -3.69
C MET A 108 6.47 10.00 -4.47
N ASN A 109 7.26 10.85 -5.12
CA ASN A 109 8.44 10.41 -5.86
C ASN A 109 9.48 9.72 -4.96
N GLN A 110 9.66 10.19 -3.73
CA GLN A 110 10.58 9.56 -2.77
C GLN A 110 10.10 8.17 -2.37
N LEU A 111 8.81 8.02 -2.04
CA LEU A 111 8.22 6.74 -1.65
C LEU A 111 8.24 5.74 -2.81
N GLU A 112 8.05 6.18 -4.04
CA GLU A 112 8.13 5.36 -5.25
C GLU A 112 9.53 4.82 -5.53
N THR A 113 10.56 5.66 -5.40
CA THR A 113 11.94 5.18 -5.50
C THR A 113 12.22 4.11 -4.44
N LEU A 114 11.79 4.35 -3.20
CA LEU A 114 12.00 3.44 -2.09
C LEU A 114 11.13 2.16 -2.17
N SER A 115 9.99 2.17 -2.87
CA SER A 115 9.15 0.98 -2.97
C SER A 115 9.74 -0.05 -3.93
N ALA A 116 10.42 0.40 -5.00
CA ALA A 116 11.13 -0.47 -5.92
C ALA A 116 12.27 -1.24 -5.22
N ASP A 117 13.01 -0.55 -4.34
CA ASP A 117 14.05 -1.15 -3.51
C ASP A 117 13.47 -2.07 -2.43
N GLY A 118 12.36 -1.66 -1.80
CA GLY A 118 11.68 -2.43 -0.76
C GLY A 118 11.19 -3.80 -1.24
N TYR A 119 10.63 -3.88 -2.46
CA TYR A 119 10.24 -5.15 -3.05
C TYR A 119 11.44 -6.07 -3.29
N SER A 120 12.53 -5.53 -3.84
CA SER A 120 13.75 -6.30 -4.10
C SER A 120 14.33 -6.91 -2.81
N LEU A 121 14.29 -6.16 -1.71
CA LEU A 121 14.78 -6.62 -0.40
C LEU A 121 13.87 -7.69 0.23
N MET A 122 12.56 -7.59 0.05
CA MET A 122 11.60 -8.62 0.47
C MET A 122 11.87 -10.01 -0.13
N LEU A 123 12.51 -10.09 -1.30
CA LEU A 123 12.84 -11.35 -1.96
C LEU A 123 14.14 -11.99 -1.42
N VAL A 124 15.02 -11.20 -0.81
CA VAL A 124 16.40 -11.63 -0.50
C VAL A 124 16.60 -12.05 0.97
N ASN A 125 15.61 -11.86 1.86
CA ASN A 125 15.74 -12.17 3.30
C ASN A 125 17.03 -11.57 3.93
N GLY A 126 17.51 -10.46 3.39
CA GLY A 126 18.69 -9.74 3.85
C GLY A 126 18.35 -8.73 4.95
N ARG A 127 19.37 -8.25 5.68
CA ARG A 127 19.21 -7.10 6.58
C ARG A 127 18.80 -5.89 5.76
N ASP A 128 17.65 -5.30 6.09
CA ASP A 128 17.04 -4.15 5.42
C ASP A 128 17.09 -2.87 6.29
N ASP A 129 17.90 -2.86 7.35
CA ASP A 129 17.94 -1.79 8.35
C ASP A 129 18.17 -0.39 7.71
N ASP A 130 19.10 -0.28 6.75
CA ASP A 130 19.41 0.97 6.05
C ASP A 130 18.24 1.45 5.18
N HIS A 131 17.58 0.51 4.51
CA HIS A 131 16.39 0.77 3.69
C HIS A 131 15.23 1.23 4.56
N ARG A 132 15.01 0.52 5.67
CA ARG A 132 13.98 0.85 6.64
C ARG A 132 14.20 2.25 7.23
N ALA A 133 15.44 2.62 7.54
CA ALA A 133 15.76 3.97 8.01
C ALA A 133 15.49 5.06 6.94
N ALA A 134 15.79 4.77 5.68
CA ALA A 134 15.51 5.69 4.57
C ALA A 134 14.00 5.90 4.36
N VAL A 135 13.19 4.83 4.46
CA VAL A 135 11.73 4.93 4.40
C VAL A 135 11.20 5.71 5.60
N ASP A 136 11.66 5.39 6.82
CA ASP A 136 11.21 6.05 8.05
C ASP A 136 11.41 7.58 8.01
N ALA A 137 12.53 8.04 7.43
CA ALA A 137 12.80 9.47 7.27
C ALA A 137 11.80 10.21 6.36
N VAL A 138 11.17 9.51 5.42
CA VAL A 138 10.17 10.07 4.49
C VAL A 138 8.75 9.95 5.06
N LEU A 139 8.49 8.91 5.86
CA LEU A 139 7.20 8.71 6.54
C LEU A 139 6.87 9.83 7.54
N GLY A 140 7.89 10.42 8.16
CA GLY A 140 7.73 11.51 9.13
C GLY A 140 7.46 11.00 10.54
#